data_AF-A0A4Q4D8D0-F1
#
_entry.id   AF-A0A4Q4D8D0-F1
#
_cell.length_a   1.000
_cell.length_b   1.000
_cell.length_c   1.000
_cell.angle_alpha   90.00
_cell.angle_beta   90.00
_cell.angle_gamma   90.00
#
_symmetry.space_group_name_H-M   'P 1'
#
loop_
_entity.id
_entity.type
_entity.pdbx_description
1 polymer ?
#
loop_
_entity_poly.entity_id
_entity_poly.type
_entity_poly.pdbx_seq_one_letter_code
_entity_poly.pdbx_strand_id
1 'polypeptide(L)'
;LHGAVISLATAKKLGLPTSTTQAISPAGAPALSEDEEKDLTERVSGLSPYADVSVERGFQESWTVILLALFGIGGLAVLIGTLTATALALNDAKPDFATLAAVGAAPRTRRWAAGSQALVLALLGTVLGVVVGFAPGLAVTWPLTAESFVSGSSTVGGPTIDIPWTMLLGLVVVVPLGAAAVATVFTRSRLTMVRRVAQ
;
A
#
# COMPACT_ATOMS: atom_id res chain seq x y z
N LEU A 1 -22.52 5.23 -31.27
CA LEU A 1 -23.92 5.60 -30.96
C LEU A 1 -23.98 7.11 -30.78
N HIS A 2 -24.53 7.85 -31.74
CA HIS A 2 -24.77 9.29 -31.60
C HIS A 2 -26.18 9.48 -31.03
N GLY A 3 -26.31 9.62 -29.71
CA GLY A 3 -27.58 9.94 -29.06
C GLY A 3 -27.85 11.46 -29.11
N ALA A 4 -29.09 11.85 -29.38
CA ALA A 4 -29.53 13.23 -29.25
C ALA A 4 -30.27 13.43 -27.93
N VAL A 5 -29.99 14.53 -27.22
CA VAL A 5 -30.68 14.89 -25.98
C VAL A 5 -31.90 15.74 -26.33
N ILE A 6 -33.10 15.30 -25.93
CA ILE A 6 -34.36 16.04 -26.14
C ILE A 6 -35.10 16.21 -24.81
N SER A 7 -35.86 17.29 -24.67
CA SER A 7 -36.64 17.54 -23.45
C SER A 7 -37.79 16.53 -23.30
N LEU A 8 -38.17 16.22 -22.06
CA LEU A 8 -39.32 15.35 -21.75
C LEU A 8 -40.62 15.87 -22.39
N ALA A 9 -40.82 17.18 -22.40
CA ALA A 9 -42.00 17.81 -23.00
C ALA A 9 -42.04 17.58 -24.52
N THR A 10 -40.89 17.66 -25.18
CA THR A 10 -40.75 17.38 -26.62
C THR A 10 -40.99 15.90 -26.91
N ALA A 11 -40.40 14.99 -26.15
CA ALA A 11 -40.59 13.55 -26.32
C ALA A 11 -42.07 13.13 -26.20
N LYS A 12 -42.79 13.67 -25.21
CA LYS A 12 -44.22 13.44 -25.03
C LYS A 12 -45.06 13.99 -26.20
N LYS A 13 -44.73 15.17 -26.72
CA LYS A 13 -45.43 15.75 -27.89
C LYS A 13 -45.25 14.92 -29.16
N LEU A 14 -44.10 14.27 -29.32
CA LEU A 14 -43.83 13.36 -30.44
C LEU A 14 -44.38 11.94 -30.23
N GLY A 15 -45.02 11.64 -29.10
CA GLY A 15 -45.55 10.31 -28.80
C GLY A 15 -44.47 9.24 -28.59
N LEU A 16 -43.25 9.65 -28.25
CA LEU A 16 -42.15 8.71 -28.01
C LEU A 16 -42.34 8.02 -26.65
N PRO A 17 -42.05 6.71 -26.54
CA PRO A 17 -42.09 6.01 -25.26
C PRO A 17 -41.03 6.59 -24.32
N THR A 18 -41.46 7.02 -23.13
CA THR A 18 -40.57 7.55 -22.09
C THR A 18 -40.56 6.59 -20.90
N SER A 19 -39.38 6.19 -20.45
CA SER A 19 -39.18 5.47 -19.19
C SER A 19 -38.30 6.30 -18.25
N THR A 20 -38.52 6.18 -16.94
CA THR A 20 -37.67 6.82 -15.94
C THR A 20 -36.51 5.87 -15.63
N THR A 21 -35.30 6.26 -16.05
CA THR A 21 -34.09 5.43 -15.84
C THR A 21 -33.34 5.83 -14.57
N GLN A 22 -33.50 7.06 -14.09
CA GLN A 22 -32.83 7.56 -12.89
C GLN A 22 -33.72 8.57 -12.14
N ALA A 23 -33.58 8.59 -10.82
CA ALA A 23 -34.11 9.63 -9.94
C ALA A 23 -32.97 10.15 -9.07
N ILE A 24 -32.84 11.47 -8.98
CA ILE A 24 -31.77 12.14 -8.22
C ILE A 24 -32.45 12.95 -7.12
N SER A 25 -31.94 12.85 -5.89
CA SER A 25 -32.45 13.63 -4.76
C SER A 25 -32.19 15.14 -4.96
N PRO A 26 -33.11 16.03 -4.57
CA PRO A 26 -32.89 17.48 -4.64
C PRO A 26 -31.62 17.90 -3.89
N ALA A 27 -30.90 18.88 -4.44
CA ALA A 27 -29.74 19.46 -3.77
C ALA A 27 -30.13 20.02 -2.39
N GLY A 28 -29.42 19.58 -1.34
CA GLY A 28 -29.68 19.98 0.05
C GLY A 28 -30.63 19.08 0.84
N ALA A 29 -31.14 17.99 0.24
CA ALA A 29 -31.79 16.94 1.02
C ALA A 29 -30.77 16.26 1.97
N PRO A 30 -31.18 15.85 3.19
CA PRO A 30 -30.31 15.07 4.08
C PRO A 30 -29.85 13.79 3.37
N ALA A 31 -28.58 13.44 3.51
CA ALA A 31 -28.11 12.13 3.11
C ALA A 31 -28.81 11.07 3.96
N LEU A 32 -29.26 9.99 3.33
CA LEU A 32 -29.88 8.88 4.04
C LEU A 32 -28.89 8.29 5.05
N SER A 33 -29.37 7.82 6.20
CA SER A 33 -28.55 6.96 7.06
C SER A 33 -28.22 5.63 6.36
N GLU A 34 -27.23 4.89 6.86
CA GLU A 34 -26.89 3.56 6.30
C GLU A 34 -28.07 2.58 6.39
N ASP A 35 -28.82 2.65 7.49
CA ASP A 35 -30.00 1.80 7.70
C ASP A 35 -31.13 2.13 6.72
N GLU A 36 -31.37 3.41 6.45
CA GLU A 36 -32.36 3.88 5.47
C GLU A 36 -31.96 3.54 4.04
N GLU A 37 -30.67 3.68 3.69
CA GLU A 37 -30.16 3.26 2.38
C GLU A 37 -30.37 1.76 2.18
N LYS A 38 -30.05 0.94 3.20
CA LYS A 38 -30.23 -0.51 3.13
C LYS A 38 -31.69 -0.93 2.94
N ASP A 39 -32.61 -0.35 3.71
CA ASP A 39 -34.06 -0.63 3.56
C ASP A 39 -34.57 -0.20 2.17
N LEU A 40 -34.09 0.92 1.64
CA LEU A 40 -34.45 1.37 0.30
C LEU A 40 -33.86 0.48 -0.79
N THR A 41 -32.60 0.08 -0.68
CA THR A 41 -31.96 -0.85 -1.62
C THR A 41 -32.70 -2.19 -1.66
N GLU A 42 -33.11 -2.72 -0.51
CA GLU A 42 -33.88 -3.97 -0.43
C GLU A 42 -35.25 -3.84 -1.12
N ARG A 43 -35.95 -2.73 -0.90
CA ARG A 43 -37.24 -2.46 -1.57
C ARG A 43 -37.12 -2.24 -3.06
N VAL A 44 -36.06 -1.55 -3.50
CA VAL A 44 -35.83 -1.18 -4.90
C VAL A 44 -35.33 -2.37 -5.72
N SER A 45 -34.43 -3.17 -5.15
CA SER A 45 -33.96 -4.43 -5.76
C SER A 45 -35.08 -5.45 -5.96
N GLY A 46 -36.12 -5.42 -5.11
CA GLY A 46 -37.35 -6.21 -5.29
C GLY A 46 -38.19 -5.83 -6.52
N LEU A 47 -38.03 -4.61 -7.06
CA LEU A 47 -38.75 -4.13 -8.24
C LEU A 47 -38.02 -4.48 -9.55
N SER A 48 -36.69 -4.46 -9.53
CA SER A 48 -35.86 -4.80 -10.69
C SER A 48 -34.48 -5.28 -10.25
N PRO A 49 -33.95 -6.39 -10.82
CA PRO A 49 -32.59 -6.87 -10.54
C PRO A 49 -31.49 -5.86 -10.90
N TYR A 50 -31.82 -4.84 -11.70
CA TYR A 50 -30.89 -3.83 -12.20
C TYR A 50 -31.08 -2.46 -11.52
N ALA A 51 -32.01 -2.34 -10.57
CA ALA A 51 -32.20 -1.11 -9.84
C ALA A 51 -31.24 -1.07 -8.65
N ASP A 52 -30.40 -0.05 -8.62
CA ASP A 52 -29.43 0.19 -7.57
C ASP A 52 -29.70 1.55 -6.89
N VAL A 53 -29.43 1.62 -5.59
CA VAL A 53 -29.53 2.85 -4.82
C VAL A 53 -28.12 3.16 -4.35
N SER A 54 -27.62 4.32 -4.76
CA SER A 54 -26.28 4.78 -4.42
C SER A 54 -26.39 6.13 -3.71
N VAL A 55 -25.88 6.20 -2.48
CA VAL A 55 -25.74 7.45 -1.74
C VAL A 55 -24.28 7.91 -1.80
N GLU A 56 -24.05 9.06 -2.42
CA GLU A 56 -22.72 9.66 -2.47
C GLU A 56 -22.37 10.25 -1.09
N ARG A 57 -21.44 9.61 -0.37
CA ARG A 57 -21.02 9.98 1.00
C ARG A 57 -19.60 10.57 1.05
N GLY A 58 -19.16 11.21 -0.03
CA GLY A 58 -17.80 11.71 -0.17
C GLY A 58 -16.75 10.60 -0.16
N PHE A 59 -15.47 10.96 -0.02
CA PHE A 59 -14.37 10.00 -0.06
C PHE A 59 -14.41 9.05 1.15
N GLN A 60 -14.66 7.77 0.90
CA GLN A 60 -14.57 6.69 1.88
C GLN A 60 -13.36 5.82 1.54
N GLU A 61 -12.30 5.92 2.34
CA GLU A 61 -11.05 5.19 2.10
C GLU A 61 -11.21 3.70 2.49
N SER A 62 -11.50 2.83 1.52
CA SER A 62 -11.73 1.39 1.76
C SER A 62 -10.43 0.55 1.76
N TRP A 63 -9.33 1.11 1.26
CA TRP A 63 -8.11 0.33 0.95
C TRP A 63 -7.01 0.38 2.02
N THR A 64 -7.16 1.20 3.06
CA THR A 64 -6.12 1.44 4.07
C THR A 64 -5.60 0.16 4.72
N VAL A 65 -6.49 -0.79 5.04
CA VAL A 65 -6.10 -2.05 5.70
C VAL A 65 -5.23 -2.92 4.80
N ILE A 66 -5.60 -3.04 3.52
CA ILE A 66 -4.85 -3.81 2.52
C ILE A 66 -3.48 -3.19 2.29
N LEU A 67 -3.43 -1.86 2.18
CA LEU A 67 -2.19 -1.11 2.08
C LEU A 67 -1.29 -1.37 3.31
N LEU A 68 -1.80 -1.23 4.52
CA LEU A 68 -1.03 -1.52 5.75
C LEU A 68 -0.52 -2.96 5.81
N ALA A 69 -1.32 -3.94 5.35
CA ALA A 69 -0.88 -5.33 5.28
C ALA A 69 0.29 -5.51 4.30
N LEU A 70 0.20 -4.92 3.10
CA LEU A 70 1.29 -4.94 2.11
C LEU A 70 2.57 -4.27 2.65
N PHE A 71 2.43 -3.14 3.33
CA PHE A 71 3.54 -2.47 4.02
C PHE A 71 4.21 -3.40 5.04
N GLY A 72 3.41 -4.05 5.88
CA GLY A 72 3.90 -4.96 6.90
C GLY A 72 4.64 -6.16 6.31
N ILE A 73 4.06 -6.80 5.29
CA ILE A 73 4.67 -7.95 4.61
C ILE A 73 5.96 -7.55 3.89
N GLY A 74 5.94 -6.46 3.12
CA GLY A 74 7.12 -5.96 2.41
C GLY A 74 8.24 -5.56 3.37
N GLY A 75 7.90 -4.84 4.44
CA GLY A 75 8.85 -4.48 5.50
C GLY A 75 9.45 -5.71 6.17
N LEU A 76 8.64 -6.71 6.50
CA LEU A 76 9.11 -7.96 7.09
C LEU A 76 10.06 -8.72 6.16
N ALA A 77 9.74 -8.82 4.87
CA ALA A 77 10.58 -9.48 3.87
C ALA A 77 11.97 -8.81 3.78
N VAL A 78 12.00 -7.47 3.74
CA VAL A 78 13.26 -6.71 3.74
C VAL A 78 14.04 -6.94 5.02
N LEU A 79 13.38 -6.92 6.18
CA LEU A 79 14.03 -7.15 7.47
C LEU A 79 14.69 -8.53 7.53
N ILE A 80 13.98 -9.58 7.11
CA ILE A 80 14.50 -10.94 7.11
C ILE A 80 15.73 -11.06 6.20
N GLY A 81 15.64 -10.56 4.96
CA GLY A 81 16.74 -10.60 4.01
C GLY A 81 17.96 -9.82 4.51
N THR A 82 17.74 -8.60 5.01
CA THR A 82 18.78 -7.71 5.53
C THR A 82 19.49 -8.32 6.72
N LEU A 83 18.75 -8.82 7.71
CA LEU A 83 19.32 -9.39 8.92
C LEU A 83 20.11 -10.67 8.61
N THR A 84 19.64 -11.49 7.67
CA THR A 84 20.36 -12.69 7.24
C THR A 84 21.68 -12.33 6.56
N ALA A 85 21.65 -11.39 5.61
CA ALA A 85 22.84 -10.91 4.92
C ALA A 85 23.83 -10.24 5.89
N THR A 86 23.33 -9.46 6.85
CA THR A 86 24.15 -8.82 7.88
C THR A 86 24.79 -9.86 8.80
N ALA A 87 24.05 -10.90 9.20
CA ALA A 87 24.58 -11.97 10.03
C ALA A 87 25.71 -12.74 9.32
N LEU A 88 25.55 -13.00 8.02
CA LEU A 88 26.59 -13.63 7.20
C LEU A 88 27.83 -12.73 7.08
N ALA A 89 27.64 -11.47 6.71
CA ALA A 89 28.72 -10.49 6.60
C ALA A 89 29.49 -10.31 7.92
N LEU A 90 28.78 -10.31 9.05
CA LEU A 90 29.40 -10.19 10.36
C LEU A 90 30.16 -11.46 10.77
N ASN A 91 29.77 -12.63 10.24
CA ASN A 91 30.48 -13.88 10.46
C ASN A 91 31.80 -13.89 9.68
N ASP A 92 31.79 -13.40 8.44
CA ASP A 92 32.97 -13.29 7.59
C ASP A 92 33.96 -12.25 8.13
N ALA A 93 33.48 -11.17 8.74
CA ALA A 93 34.31 -10.12 9.34
C ALA A 93 34.89 -10.44 10.73
N LYS A 94 34.59 -11.61 11.32
CA LYS A 94 35.09 -12.00 12.65
C LYS A 94 36.62 -12.00 12.78
N PRO A 95 37.41 -12.54 11.83
CA PRO A 95 38.87 -12.55 11.90
C PRO A 95 39.45 -11.13 11.92
N ASP A 96 38.91 -10.23 11.11
CA ASP A 96 39.35 -8.84 11.02
C ASP A 96 39.09 -8.06 12.32
N PHE A 97 37.97 -8.35 12.99
CA PHE A 97 37.72 -7.76 14.31
C PHE A 97 38.67 -8.28 15.40
N ALA A 98 39.21 -9.50 15.26
CA ALA A 98 40.18 -10.04 16.21
C ALA A 98 41.53 -9.31 16.11
N THR A 99 41.97 -8.95 14.90
CA THR A 99 43.20 -8.16 14.70
C THR A 99 43.01 -6.73 15.20
N LEU A 100 41.86 -6.11 14.92
CA LEU A 100 41.52 -4.78 15.45
C LEU A 100 41.43 -4.76 16.98
N ALA A 101 40.87 -5.81 17.59
CA ALA A 101 40.83 -5.96 19.05
C ALA A 101 42.23 -6.08 19.65
N ALA A 102 43.19 -6.71 18.96
CA ALA A 102 44.57 -6.81 19.41
C ALA A 102 45.30 -5.45 19.48
N VAL A 103 44.85 -4.46 18.71
CA VAL A 103 45.37 -3.07 18.71
C VAL A 103 44.53 -2.13 19.59
N GLY A 104 43.52 -2.65 20.31
CA GLY A 104 42.73 -1.89 21.30
C GLY A 104 41.39 -1.33 20.79
N ALA A 105 40.86 -1.83 19.68
CA ALA A 105 39.57 -1.38 19.16
C ALA A 105 38.42 -1.61 20.16
N ALA A 106 37.60 -0.57 20.38
CA ALA A 106 36.47 -0.64 21.28
C ALA A 106 35.39 -1.62 20.78
N PRO A 107 34.76 -2.42 21.66
CA PRO A 107 33.71 -3.37 21.28
C PRO A 107 32.45 -2.73 20.67
N ARG A 108 32.32 -1.40 20.77
CA ARG A 108 31.23 -0.63 20.16
C ARG A 108 31.34 -0.55 18.63
N THR A 109 32.54 -0.66 18.06
CA THR A 109 32.76 -0.58 16.60
C THR A 109 32.03 -1.70 15.86
N ARG A 110 31.95 -2.90 16.47
CA ARG A 110 31.23 -4.05 15.91
C ARG A 110 29.72 -3.82 15.81
N ARG A 111 29.11 -3.12 16.78
CA ARG A 111 27.67 -2.80 16.76
C ARG A 111 27.34 -1.77 15.70
N TRP A 112 28.15 -0.72 15.60
CA TRP A 112 27.97 0.33 14.58
C TRP A 112 28.18 -0.20 13.17
N ALA A 113 29.20 -1.05 12.95
CA ALA A 113 29.42 -1.70 11.65
C ALA A 113 28.21 -2.55 11.21
N ALA A 114 27.67 -3.38 12.11
CA ALA A 114 26.47 -4.17 11.83
C ALA A 114 25.25 -3.29 11.52
N GLY A 115 25.07 -2.19 12.26
CA GLY A 115 24.03 -1.20 12.01
C GLY A 115 24.12 -0.54 10.65
N SER A 116 25.31 -0.09 10.26
CA SER A 116 25.54 0.54 8.96
C SER A 116 25.32 -0.43 7.80
N GLN A 117 25.78 -1.69 7.93
CA GLN A 117 25.54 -2.73 6.93
C GLN A 117 24.05 -3.01 6.76
N ALA A 118 23.33 -3.20 7.87
CA ALA A 118 21.88 -3.41 7.84
C ALA A 118 21.14 -2.21 7.25
N LEU A 119 21.56 -0.97 7.57
CA LEU A 119 20.96 0.24 7.01
C LEU A 119 21.09 0.28 5.49
N VAL A 120 22.31 0.07 4.96
CA VAL A 120 22.56 0.11 3.52
C VAL A 120 21.81 -1.00 2.79
N LEU A 121 21.86 -2.23 3.31
CA LEU A 121 21.16 -3.38 2.72
C LEU A 121 19.64 -3.19 2.73
N ALA A 122 19.07 -2.73 3.84
CA ALA A 122 17.63 -2.47 3.92
C ALA A 122 17.21 -1.29 3.04
N LEU A 123 18.02 -0.23 2.95
CA LEU A 123 17.74 0.90 2.07
C LEU A 123 17.72 0.47 0.60
N LEU A 124 18.73 -0.29 0.17
CA LEU A 124 18.76 -0.84 -1.19
C LEU A 124 17.58 -1.80 -1.43
N GLY A 125 17.31 -2.70 -0.49
CA GLY A 125 16.20 -3.65 -0.60
C GLY A 125 14.83 -2.98 -0.66
N THR A 126 14.59 -1.95 0.15
CA THR A 126 13.33 -1.18 0.11
C THR A 126 13.19 -0.38 -1.17
N VAL A 127 14.23 0.34 -1.59
CA VAL A 127 14.18 1.14 -2.83
C VAL A 127 13.94 0.24 -4.04
N LEU A 128 14.68 -0.87 -4.16
CA LEU A 128 14.47 -1.83 -5.24
C LEU A 128 13.09 -2.49 -5.16
N GLY A 129 12.63 -2.83 -3.95
CA GLY A 129 11.30 -3.39 -3.74
C GLY A 129 10.18 -2.45 -4.20
N VAL A 130 10.32 -1.15 -3.93
CA VAL A 130 9.37 -0.13 -4.42
C VAL A 130 9.41 -0.04 -5.94
N VAL A 131 10.60 0.06 -6.54
CA VAL A 131 10.76 0.18 -8.00
C VAL A 131 10.20 -1.04 -8.72
N VAL A 132 10.50 -2.25 -8.23
CA VAL A 132 10.00 -3.50 -8.83
C VAL A 132 8.50 -3.66 -8.58
N GLY A 133 8.00 -3.29 -7.40
CA GLY A 133 6.58 -3.37 -7.03
C GLY A 133 5.68 -2.40 -7.81
N PHE A 134 6.25 -1.33 -8.37
CA PHE A 134 5.53 -0.36 -9.19
C PHE A 134 4.90 -0.99 -10.43
N ALA A 135 5.62 -1.90 -11.10
CA ALA A 135 5.13 -2.55 -12.32
C ALA A 135 3.84 -3.37 -12.13
N PRO A 136 3.77 -4.34 -11.19
CA PRO A 136 2.53 -5.04 -10.91
C PRO A 136 1.47 -4.13 -10.27
N GLY A 137 1.85 -3.13 -9.48
CA GLY A 137 0.91 -2.14 -8.93
C GLY A 137 0.16 -1.39 -10.02
N LEU A 138 0.89 -0.82 -10.99
CA LEU A 138 0.30 -0.13 -12.14
C LEU A 138 -0.53 -1.08 -13.00
N ALA A 139 -0.07 -2.31 -13.22
CA ALA A 139 -0.79 -3.30 -14.02
C ALA A 139 -2.18 -3.65 -13.44
N VAL A 140 -2.32 -3.61 -12.11
CA VAL A 140 -3.61 -3.88 -11.43
C VAL A 140 -4.48 -2.62 -11.36
N THR A 141 -3.90 -1.44 -11.08
CA THR A 141 -4.68 -0.20 -10.94
C THR A 141 -5.26 0.28 -12.28
N TRP A 142 -4.54 0.07 -13.38
CA TRP A 142 -4.95 0.55 -14.70
C TRP A 142 -6.34 0.02 -15.15
N PRO A 143 -6.61 -1.30 -15.19
CA PRO A 143 -7.91 -1.80 -15.60
C PRO A 143 -9.03 -1.43 -14.62
N LEU A 144 -8.74 -1.33 -13.32
CA LEU A 144 -9.72 -0.97 -12.30
C LEU A 144 -10.20 0.48 -12.40
N THR A 145 -9.41 1.35 -13.04
CA THR A 145 -9.72 2.79 -13.15
C THR A 145 -9.99 3.24 -14.58
N ALA A 146 -9.77 2.36 -15.57
CA ALA A 146 -10.00 2.68 -16.98
C ALA A 146 -11.48 2.67 -17.37
N GLU A 147 -12.35 2.01 -16.60
CA GLU A 147 -13.80 2.00 -16.85
C GLU A 147 -14.54 2.78 -15.76
N SER A 148 -14.94 4.01 -16.10
CA SER A 148 -15.86 4.80 -15.29
C SER A 148 -17.29 4.61 -15.81
N PHE A 149 -18.09 3.80 -15.10
CA PHE A 149 -19.53 3.70 -15.36
C PHE A 149 -20.25 4.87 -14.70
N VAL A 150 -20.46 5.96 -15.45
CA VAL A 150 -21.34 7.05 -15.03
C VAL A 150 -22.57 7.03 -15.90
N SER A 151 -23.72 6.75 -15.28
CA SER A 151 -25.06 7.00 -15.83
C SER A 151 -25.36 6.37 -17.21
N GLY A 152 -25.17 5.05 -17.34
CA GLY A 152 -25.62 4.30 -18.53
C GLY A 152 -24.90 4.63 -19.83
N SER A 153 -23.86 5.48 -19.78
CA SER A 153 -22.93 5.74 -20.87
C SER A 153 -21.53 5.42 -20.38
N SER A 154 -20.83 4.51 -21.07
CA SER A 154 -19.41 4.27 -20.86
C SER A 154 -18.68 5.59 -21.12
N THR A 155 -18.31 6.29 -20.06
CA THR A 155 -17.51 7.50 -20.20
C THR A 155 -16.08 7.03 -20.15
N VAL A 156 -15.38 7.07 -21.28
CA VAL A 156 -13.94 6.78 -21.35
C VAL A 156 -13.21 7.97 -20.72
N GLY A 157 -13.28 8.08 -19.39
CA GLY A 157 -12.39 8.93 -18.60
C GLY A 157 -11.02 8.24 -18.54
N GLY A 158 -9.93 8.99 -18.71
CA GLY A 158 -8.59 8.43 -18.55
C GLY A 158 -8.38 7.88 -17.12
N PRO A 159 -7.61 6.79 -16.95
CA PRO A 159 -7.37 6.22 -15.64
C PRO A 159 -6.72 7.25 -14.71
N THR A 160 -7.32 7.48 -13.54
CA THR A 160 -6.77 8.36 -12.51
C THR A 160 -5.98 7.53 -11.50
N ILE A 161 -4.66 7.56 -11.59
CA ILE A 161 -3.78 6.80 -10.69
C ILE A 161 -3.26 7.75 -9.60
N ASP A 162 -3.75 7.57 -8.38
CA ASP A 162 -3.14 8.20 -7.20
C ASP A 162 -2.07 7.29 -6.60
N ILE A 163 -0.87 7.83 -6.40
CA ILE A 163 0.30 7.09 -5.91
C ILE A 163 0.48 7.43 -4.42
N PRO A 164 0.52 6.44 -3.51
CA PRO A 164 0.62 6.68 -2.07
C PRO A 164 2.06 7.03 -1.65
N TRP A 165 2.53 8.22 -2.04
CA TRP A 165 3.91 8.68 -1.79
C TRP A 165 4.29 8.69 -0.32
N THR A 166 3.37 9.08 0.56
CA THR A 166 3.58 9.11 2.02
C THR A 166 3.93 7.73 2.56
N MET A 167 3.23 6.72 2.08
CA MET A 167 3.42 5.34 2.48
C MET A 167 4.69 4.73 1.91
N LEU A 168 5.02 5.04 0.65
CA LEU A 168 6.28 4.63 0.02
C LEU A 168 7.50 5.26 0.70
N LEU A 169 7.45 6.56 0.99
CA LEU A 169 8.50 7.25 1.75
C LEU A 169 8.60 6.70 3.17
N GLY A 170 7.46 6.45 3.82
CA GLY A 170 7.42 5.77 5.11
C GLY A 170 8.15 4.43 5.08
N LEU A 171 7.95 3.62 4.03
CA LEU A 171 8.59 2.31 3.89
C LEU A 171 10.11 2.44 3.73
N VAL A 172 10.55 3.33 2.84
CA VAL A 172 11.98 3.57 2.52
C VAL A 172 12.75 4.17 3.70
N VAL A 173 12.07 4.83 4.65
CA VAL A 173 12.73 5.42 5.83
C VAL A 173 12.59 4.53 7.06
N VAL A 174 11.36 4.11 7.40
CA VAL A 174 11.07 3.41 8.65
C VAL A 174 11.70 2.01 8.66
N VAL A 175 11.63 1.28 7.53
CA VAL A 175 12.15 -0.09 7.48
C VAL A 175 13.68 -0.12 7.60
N PRO A 176 14.46 0.70 6.86
CA PRO A 176 15.92 0.69 7.02
C PRO A 176 16.40 1.17 8.39
N LEU A 177 15.73 2.17 8.97
CA LEU A 177 16.03 2.61 10.33
C LEU A 177 15.70 1.51 11.36
N GLY A 178 14.57 0.83 11.21
CA GLY A 178 14.20 -0.32 12.03
C GLY A 178 15.22 -1.46 11.90
N ALA A 179 15.64 -1.79 10.69
CA ALA A 179 16.66 -2.81 10.43
C ALA A 179 18.00 -2.46 11.10
N ALA A 180 18.46 -1.22 10.95
CA ALA A 180 19.67 -0.71 11.57
C ALA A 180 19.59 -0.74 13.10
N ALA A 181 18.47 -0.28 13.67
CA ALA A 181 18.22 -0.32 15.11
C ALA A 181 18.25 -1.76 15.65
N VAL A 182 17.57 -2.69 14.97
CA VAL A 182 17.60 -4.11 15.33
C VAL A 182 19.03 -4.65 15.24
N ALA A 183 19.73 -4.45 14.13
CA ALA A 183 21.10 -4.96 13.97
C ALA A 183 22.08 -4.40 15.02
N THR A 184 22.02 -3.10 15.32
CA THR A 184 22.86 -2.46 16.34
C THR A 184 22.59 -3.00 17.75
N VAL A 185 21.32 -3.17 18.13
CA VAL A 185 20.90 -3.62 19.47
C VAL A 185 21.19 -5.11 19.68
N PHE A 186 20.89 -5.95 18.69
CA PHE A 186 21.02 -7.41 18.81
C PHE A 186 22.44 -7.92 18.56
N THR A 187 23.35 -7.10 18.02
CA THR A 187 24.77 -7.47 17.89
C THR A 187 25.45 -7.52 19.26
N ARG A 188 25.55 -8.74 19.83
CA ARG A 188 26.24 -8.99 21.09
C ARG A 188 27.76 -8.88 20.93
N SER A 189 28.35 -8.07 21.80
CA SER A 189 29.78 -7.76 21.90
C SER A 189 30.56 -8.72 22.81
N ARG A 190 30.23 -10.02 22.81
CA ARG A 190 30.96 -10.98 23.66
C ARG A 190 32.21 -11.48 22.95
N LEU A 191 33.36 -11.12 23.49
CA LEU A 191 34.62 -11.83 23.28
C LEU A 191 34.48 -13.18 23.98
N THR A 192 34.28 -14.25 23.21
CA THR A 192 34.45 -15.60 23.77
C THR A 192 35.92 -15.73 24.12
N MET A 193 36.24 -15.56 25.40
CA MET A 193 37.56 -15.83 25.93
C MET A 193 37.80 -17.33 25.77
N VAL A 194 38.45 -17.71 24.67
CA VAL A 194 38.96 -19.07 24.49
C VAL A 194 40.06 -19.22 25.54
N ARG A 195 39.66 -19.74 26.70
CA ARG A 195 40.55 -20.26 27.72
C ARG A 195 41.48 -21.24 27.00
N ARG A 196 42.76 -20.89 26.86
CA ARG A 196 43.79 -21.86 26.47
C ARG A 196 43.73 -22.99 27.50
N VAL A 197 43.32 -24.17 27.05
CA VAL A 197 43.64 -25.40 27.76
C VAL A 197 45.12 -25.60 27.52
N ALA A 198 45.93 -25.13 28.45
CA ALA A 198 47.27 -25.64 28.61
C ALA A 198 47.10 -27.02 29.24
N GLN A 199 47.32 -28.06 28.43
CA GLN A 199 47.85 -29.37 28.81
C GLN A 199 48.08 -30.19 27.55
#